data_AF-A0AAV5LLL1-F1
#
_entry.id   AF-A0AAV5LLL1-F1
#
_cell.length_a   1.000
_cell.length_b   1.000
_cell.length_c   1.000
_cell.angle_alpha   90.00
_cell.angle_beta   90.00
_cell.angle_gamma   90.00
#
_symmetry.space_group_name_H-M   'P 1'
#
loop_
_entity.id
_entity.type
_entity.pdbx_description
1 polymer ?
#
loop_
_entity_poly.entity_id
_entity_poly.type
_entity_poly.pdbx_seq_one_letter_code
_entity_poly.pdbx_strand_id
1 'polypeptide(L)' 'MKLAKFGFSIRHRRTIASVPKNMNPNDVTLEKALEFLSSKNVRQSGRPKNKPKVEEAMEVL' A
#
# COMPACT_ATOMS: atom_id res chain seq x y z
N MET A 1 10.09 4.12 -5.97
CA MET A 1 9.84 2.69 -5.68
C MET A 1 11.12 2.02 -5.18
N LYS A 2 11.04 0.85 -4.53
CA LYS A 2 12.22 0.12 -4.06
C LYS A 2 12.17 -1.35 -4.51
N LEU A 3 13.31 -1.86 -5.00
CA LEU A 3 13.50 -3.28 -5.26
C LEU A 3 13.57 -4.04 -3.92
N ALA A 4 12.70 -5.02 -3.75
CA ALA A 4 12.64 -5.88 -2.57
C ALA A 4 12.82 -7.36 -2.98
N LYS A 5 12.99 -8.24 -1.98
CA LYS A 5 13.27 -9.67 -2.17
C LYS A 5 12.24 -10.41 -3.05
N PHE A 6 11.02 -9.88 -3.16
CA PHE A 6 9.91 -10.50 -3.90
C PHE A 6 9.43 -9.68 -5.11
N GLY A 7 10.14 -8.60 -5.48
CA GLY A 7 9.77 -7.71 -6.58
C GLY A 7 9.76 -6.24 -6.18
N PHE A 8 9.07 -5.41 -6.95
CA PHE A 8 8.95 -3.98 -6.67
C PHE A 8 7.98 -3.70 -5.52
N SER A 9 8.35 -2.75 -4.68
CA SER A 9 7.51 -2.27 -3.59
C SER A 9 7.39 -0.75 -3.63
N ILE A 10 6.21 -0.28 -3.24
CA ILE A 10 5.93 1.14 -3.00
C ILE A 10 6.01 1.33 -1.49
N ARG A 11 6.89 2.24 -1.06
CA ARG A 11 7.03 2.61 0.34
C ARG A 11 6.71 4.09 0.48
N HIS A 12 5.80 4.40 1.39
CA HIS A 12 5.56 5.77 1.83
C HIS A 12 5.61 5.82 3.36
N ARG A 13 6.60 6.52 3.92
CA ARG A 13 6.87 6.55 5.37
C ARG A 13 6.99 5.14 5.97
N ARG A 14 5.95 4.68 6.67
CA ARG A 14 5.87 3.35 7.30
C ARG A 14 5.02 2.35 6.52
N THR A 15 4.22 2.82 5.56
CA THR A 15 3.35 1.97 4.75
C THR A 15 4.14 1.39 3.59
N ILE A 16 4.02 0.07 3.37
CA ILE A 16 4.74 -0.66 2.33
C ILE A 16 3.74 -1.56 1.60
N ALA A 17 3.47 -1.24 0.34
CA ALA A 17 2.65 -2.04 -0.55
C ALA A 17 3.54 -2.81 -1.53
N SER A 18 3.19 -4.08 -1.78
CA SER A 18 3.84 -4.88 -2.82
C SER A 18 3.16 -4.62 -4.15
N VAL A 19 3.93 -4.42 -5.21
CA VAL A 19 3.37 -4.32 -6.56
C VAL A 19 3.26 -5.72 -7.17
N PRO A 20 2.15 -6.04 -7.84
CA PRO A 20 2.00 -7.32 -8.53
C PRO A 20 3.07 -7.53 -9.60
N LYS A 21 3.55 -8.76 -9.74
CA LYS A 21 4.66 -9.13 -10.65
C LYS A 21 4.33 -8.92 -12.14
N ASN A 22 3.05 -8.82 -12.48
CA ASN A 22 2.57 -8.65 -13.85
C ASN A 22 2.57 -7.19 -14.31
N MET A 23 3.02 -6.25 -13.47
CA MET A 23 3.01 -4.82 -13.76
C MET A 23 4.43 -4.27 -13.82
N ASN A 24 4.73 -3.51 -14.87
CA ASN A 24 6.03 -2.87 -15.00
C ASN A 24 6.14 -1.71 -14.00
N PRO A 25 7.34 -1.44 -13.45
CA PRO A 25 7.54 -0.34 -12.50
C PRO A 25 7.28 1.04 -13.12
N ASN A 26 7.48 1.20 -14.43
CA ASN A 26 7.21 2.46 -15.13
C ASN A 26 5.72 2.74 -15.32
N ASP A 27 4.88 1.69 -15.33
CA ASP A 27 3.42 1.83 -15.47
C ASP A 27 2.73 2.16 -14.14
N VAL A 28 3.50 2.21 -13.05
CA VAL A 28 3.05 2.61 -11.71
C VAL A 28 3.03 4.14 -11.65
N THR A 29 1.88 4.71 -11.98
CA THR A 29 1.60 6.13 -11.77
C THR A 29 1.28 6.42 -10.30
N LEU A 30 1.21 7.71 -9.96
CA LEU A 30 0.89 8.16 -8.60
C LEU A 30 -0.48 7.64 -8.12
N GLU A 31 -1.47 7.63 -8.99
CA GLU A 31 -2.84 7.18 -8.68
C GLU A 31 -2.88 5.71 -8.26
N LYS A 32 -2.30 4.83 -9.09
CA LYS A 32 -2.17 3.40 -8.76
C LYS A 32 -1.36 3.19 -7.48
N ALA A 33 -0.33 4.02 -7.27
CA ALA A 33 0.47 3.92 -6.06
C ALA A 33 -0.33 4.24 -4.79
N LEU A 34 -1.23 5.22 -4.85
CA LEU A 34 -2.13 5.53 -3.75
C LEU A 34 -3.12 4.38 -3.50
N GLU A 35 -3.67 3.78 -4.56
CA GLU A 35 -4.57 2.62 -4.48
C GLU A 35 -3.88 1.41 -3.81
N PHE A 36 -2.63 1.11 -4.19
CA PHE A 36 -1.88 0.05 -3.54
C PHE A 36 -1.59 0.34 -2.07
N LEU A 37 -1.32 1.60 -1.71
CA LEU A 37 -1.01 2.02 -0.34
C LEU A 37 -2.24 2.11 0.58
N SER A 38 -3.44 2.31 0.03
CA SER A 38 -4.70 2.30 0.77
C SER A 38 -5.30 0.88 0.92
N SER A 39 -4.83 -0.08 0.13
CA SER A 39 -5.32 -1.45 0.16
C SER A 39 -5.12 -2.17 1.51
N LYS A 40 -5.91 -3.22 1.76
CA LYS A 40 -5.82 -4.04 2.99
C LYS A 40 -4.50 -4.84 3.10
N ASN A 41 -3.81 -5.07 1.97
CA ASN A 41 -2.60 -5.90 1.88
C ASN A 41 -1.29 -5.09 2.02
N VAL A 42 -1.27 -4.15 2.97
CA VAL A 42 -0.12 -3.26 3.18
C VAL A 42 0.60 -3.63 4.47
N ARG A 43 1.92 -3.75 4.37
CA ARG A 43 2.80 -3.98 5.51
C ARG A 43 3.14 -2.64 6.16
N GLN A 44 3.04 -2.57 7.49
CA GLN A 44 3.52 -1.42 8.26
C GLN A 44 4.87 -1.77 8.90
N SER A 45 5.86 -0.92 8.72
CA SER A 45 7.15 -1.07 9.39
C SER A 45 7.15 -0.39 10.77
N GLY A 46 7.73 -1.06 11.76
CA GLY A 46 7.90 -0.56 13.12
C GLY A 46 6.95 -1.19 14.13
N ARG A 47 6.87 -0.61 15.33
CA ARG A 47 5.98 -1.09 16.39
C ARG A 47 4.51 -1.02 15.92
N PRO A 48 3.74 -2.11 15.98
CA PRO A 48 2.33 -2.08 15.64
C PRO A 48 1.63 -1.10 16.59
N LYS A 49 1.04 -0.03 16.04
CA LYS A 49 0.08 0.77 16.79
C LYS A 49 -1.23 -0.02 16.82
N ASN A 50 -1.86 -0.09 18.00
CA ASN A 50 -3.20 -0.62 18.13
C ASN A 50 -4.09 0.09 17.10
N LYS A 51 -4.70 -0.66 16.17
CA LYS A 51 -5.46 -0.06 15.08
C LYS A 51 -6.76 0.50 15.67
N PRO A 52 -7.05 1.81 15.58
CA PRO A 52 -8.44 2.24 15.75
C PRO A 52 -9.25 1.60 14.62
N LYS A 53 -10.33 0.89 14.99
CA LYS A 53 -11.40 0.53 14.05
C LYS A 53 -12.04 1.83 13.61
N VAL A 54 -11.63 2.37 12.47
CA VAL A 54 -12.35 3.43 11.76
C VAL A 54 -13.05 2.69 10.63
N GLU A 55 -14.24 2.16 10.91
CA GLU A 55 -15.50 2.77 10.47
C GLU A 55 -15.64 2.65 8.95
N GLU A 56 -16.03 1.44 8.53
CA GLU A 56 -16.81 1.25 7.30
C GLU A 56 -18.17 1.93 7.53
N ALA A 57 -18.29 3.25 7.28
CA ALA A 57 -19.58 3.96 7.19
C ALA A 57 -19.42 5.38 6.60
N MET A 58 -18.90 5.50 5.38
CA MET A 58 -19.17 6.68 4.55
C MET A 58 -19.62 6.21 3.16
N GLU A 59 -20.76 5.53 3.15
CA GLU A 59 -21.66 5.46 1.99
C GLU A 59 -23.07 5.18 2.55
N VAL A 60 -23.69 6.24 3.08
CA VAL A 60 -25.14 6.35 3.23
C VAL A 60 -25.54 7.53 2.35
N LEU A 61 -26.13 7.22 1.18
CA LEU A 61 -27.16 8.00 0.50
C LEU A 61 -28.11 7.02 -0.18
#